data_AF-A0A451CWB4-F1
#
_entry.id   AF-A0A451CWB4-F1
#
_cell.length_a   1.000
_cell.length_b   1.000
_cell.length_c   1.000
_cell.angle_alpha   90.00
_cell.angle_beta   90.00
_cell.angle_gamma   90.00
#
_symmetry.space_group_name_H-M   'P 1'
#
loop_
_entity.id
_entity.type
_entity.pdbx_description
1 polymer ?
#
loop_
_entity_poly.entity_id
_entity_poly.type
_entity_poly.pdbx_seq_one_letter_code
_entity_poly.pdbx_strand_id
1 'polypeptide(L)'
;MIYNISHICVLKKKIKIDIKKNTHYVNFCRQKIKKIQQYLLQLHKYYNQYNVYLYEKFFLGSSQYIIKVYIQFLLMLKRFIFQQHIFLNYFENQVKNRLLIHHKLYLKLEIWKKLELRIKNRIVQKKILTNQREDSLICSNIYNFLHRI
;
A
#
# COMPACT_ATOMS: atom_id res chain seq x y z
N MET A 1 10.64 21.80 -20.80
CA MET A 1 9.69 20.70 -21.08
C MET A 1 8.27 21.18 -20.77
N ILE A 2 7.45 21.46 -21.79
CA ILE A 2 6.08 21.96 -21.60
C ILE A 2 5.20 20.74 -21.32
N TYR A 3 4.90 20.48 -20.04
CA TYR A 3 3.94 19.44 -19.68
C TYR A 3 2.53 19.93 -20.00
N ASN A 4 1.90 19.34 -21.01
CA ASN A 4 0.48 19.56 -21.27
C ASN A 4 -0.39 18.91 -20.18
N ILE A 5 -1.52 19.54 -19.87
CA ILE A 5 -2.48 19.07 -18.84
C ILE A 5 -2.88 17.61 -19.09
N SER A 6 -3.05 17.20 -20.35
CA SER A 6 -3.35 15.82 -20.75
C SER A 6 -2.32 14.82 -20.23
N HIS A 7 -1.03 15.13 -20.37
CA HIS A 7 0.06 14.27 -19.89
C HIS A 7 0.06 14.12 -18.37
N ILE A 8 -0.22 15.20 -17.64
CA ILE A 8 -0.34 15.16 -16.17
C ILE A 8 -1.53 14.30 -15.75
N CYS A 9 -2.66 14.41 -16.44
CA CYS A 9 -3.84 13.59 -16.19
C CYS A 9 -3.53 12.08 -16.37
N VAL A 10 -2.82 11.70 -17.42
CA VAL A 10 -2.41 10.30 -17.67
C VAL A 10 -1.51 9.79 -16.54
N LEU A 11 -0.49 10.55 -16.16
CA LEU A 11 0.42 10.16 -15.07
C LEU A 11 -0.30 10.01 -13.73
N LYS A 12 -1.21 10.92 -13.39
CA LYS A 12 -2.05 10.82 -12.20
C LYS A 12 -2.92 9.57 -12.23
N LYS A 13 -3.53 9.25 -13.38
CA LYS A 13 -4.39 8.06 -13.53
C LYS A 13 -3.57 6.78 -13.28
N LYS A 14 -2.36 6.70 -13.84
CA LYS A 14 -1.43 5.58 -13.59
C LYS A 14 -1.10 5.44 -12.10
N ILE A 15 -0.70 6.53 -11.44
CA ILE A 15 -0.37 6.50 -10.00
C ILE A 15 -1.58 6.08 -9.15
N LYS A 16 -2.80 6.56 -9.48
CA LYS A 16 -4.03 6.13 -8.78
C LYS A 16 -4.29 4.62 -8.92
N ILE A 17 -4.06 4.05 -10.10
CA ILE A 17 -4.19 2.61 -10.32
C ILE A 17 -3.16 1.85 -9.49
N ASP A 18 -1.91 2.29 -9.48
CA ASP A 18 -0.85 1.65 -8.69
C ASP A 18 -1.11 1.71 -7.18
N ILE A 19 -1.67 2.83 -6.70
CA ILE A 19 -2.16 2.98 -5.32
C ILE A 19 -3.24 1.94 -5.01
N LYS A 20 -4.26 1.80 -5.88
CA LYS A 20 -5.34 0.80 -5.70
C LYS A 20 -4.82 -0.64 -5.70
N LYS A 21 -3.86 -0.96 -6.57
CA LYS A 21 -3.23 -2.29 -6.60
C LYS A 21 -2.48 -2.56 -5.30
N ASN A 22 -1.74 -1.58 -4.79
CA ASN A 22 -1.03 -1.70 -3.52
C ASN A 22 -1.98 -1.87 -2.33
N THR A 23 -3.09 -1.13 -2.25
CA THR A 23 -4.05 -1.28 -1.15
C THR A 23 -4.70 -2.66 -1.15
N HIS A 24 -5.07 -3.16 -2.33
CA HIS A 24 -5.60 -4.52 -2.47
C HIS A 24 -4.59 -5.56 -1.97
N TYR A 25 -3.33 -5.45 -2.38
CA TYR A 25 -2.27 -6.37 -1.95
C TYR A 25 -2.03 -6.32 -0.44
N VAL A 26 -1.94 -5.11 0.15
CA VAL A 26 -1.77 -4.95 1.60
C VAL A 26 -2.93 -5.59 2.37
N ASN A 27 -4.16 -5.41 1.91
CA ASN A 27 -5.33 -6.02 2.53
C ASN A 27 -5.28 -7.55 2.48
N PHE A 28 -4.89 -8.11 1.32
CA PHE A 28 -4.68 -9.55 1.17
C PHE A 28 -3.63 -10.09 2.17
N CYS A 29 -2.46 -9.45 2.26
CA CYS A 29 -1.41 -9.87 3.20
C CYS A 29 -1.87 -9.77 4.65
N ARG A 30 -2.59 -8.70 5.03
CA ARG A 30 -3.16 -8.54 6.38
C ARG A 30 -4.14 -9.66 6.73
N GLN A 31 -4.98 -10.07 5.77
CA GLN A 31 -5.88 -11.20 5.99
C GLN A 31 -5.12 -12.52 6.16
N LYS A 32 -4.04 -12.74 5.39
CA LYS A 32 -3.18 -13.92 5.54
C LYS A 32 -2.50 -13.96 6.92
N ILE A 33 -1.97 -12.83 7.39
CA ILE A 33 -1.39 -12.71 8.75
C ILE A 33 -2.41 -13.11 9.82
N LYS A 34 -3.64 -12.57 9.76
CA LYS A 34 -4.70 -12.92 10.72
C LYS A 34 -4.99 -14.42 10.73
N LYS A 35 -5.08 -15.06 9.55
CA LYS A 35 -5.30 -16.51 9.45
C LYS A 35 -4.14 -17.31 10.06
N ILE A 36 -2.90 -16.93 9.75
CA ILE A 36 -1.70 -17.60 10.31
C ILE A 36 -1.68 -17.45 11.84
N GLN A 37 -2.00 -16.28 12.38
CA GLN A 37 -2.09 -16.06 13.82
C GLN A 37 -3.16 -16.95 14.49
N GLN A 38 -4.33 -17.09 13.86
CA GLN A 38 -5.38 -18.00 14.34
C GLN A 38 -4.91 -19.46 14.34
N TYR A 39 -4.23 -19.91 13.27
CA TYR A 39 -3.69 -21.27 13.21
C TYR A 39 -2.57 -21.49 14.24
N LEU A 40 -1.68 -20.53 14.43
CA LEU A 40 -0.65 -20.60 15.48
C LEU A 40 -1.26 -20.76 16.87
N LEU A 41 -2.31 -20.00 17.19
CA LEU A 41 -3.02 -20.13 18.46
C LEU A 41 -3.61 -21.54 18.66
N GLN A 42 -4.20 -22.12 17.60
CA GLN A 42 -4.71 -23.49 17.65
C GLN A 42 -3.59 -24.52 17.82
N LEU A 43 -2.48 -24.37 17.08
CA LEU A 43 -1.33 -25.27 17.17
C LEU A 43 -0.69 -25.24 18.56
N HIS A 44 -0.59 -24.08 19.19
CA HIS A 44 -0.10 -23.97 20.57
C HIS A 44 -1.01 -24.66 21.57
N LYS A 45 -2.34 -24.53 21.40
CA LYS A 45 -3.30 -25.28 22.24
C LYS A 45 -3.12 -26.78 22.09
N TYR A 46 -3.01 -27.27 20.85
CA TYR A 46 -2.75 -28.70 20.59
C TYR A 46 -1.43 -29.14 21.19
N TYR A 47 -0.35 -28.39 20.97
CA TYR A 47 0.96 -28.71 21.54
C TYR A 47 0.90 -28.87 23.06
N ASN A 48 0.23 -27.95 23.76
CA ASN A 48 0.07 -28.02 25.21
C ASN A 48 -0.77 -29.24 25.64
N GLN A 49 -1.87 -29.51 24.94
CA GLN A 49 -2.73 -30.67 25.22
C GLN A 49 -1.97 -31.99 25.05
N TYR A 50 -1.22 -32.15 23.95
CA TYR A 50 -0.42 -33.35 23.71
C TYR A 50 0.76 -33.50 24.67
N ASN A 51 1.33 -32.38 25.15
CA ASN A 51 2.31 -32.41 26.23
C ASN A 51 1.71 -33.00 27.52
N VAL A 52 0.53 -32.52 27.94
CA VAL A 52 -0.16 -33.04 29.12
C VAL A 52 -0.45 -34.54 28.97
N TYR A 53 -0.97 -34.96 27.81
CA TYR A 53 -1.19 -36.39 27.54
C TYR A 53 0.08 -37.22 27.60
N LEU A 54 1.21 -36.70 27.11
CA LEU A 54 2.49 -37.41 27.21
C LEU A 54 2.90 -37.59 28.68
N TYR A 55 2.74 -36.57 29.53
CA TYR A 55 3.01 -36.68 30.96
C TYR A 55 2.12 -37.73 31.64
N GLU A 56 0.80 -37.71 31.37
CA GLU A 56 -0.14 -38.70 31.91
C GLU A 56 0.24 -40.13 31.48
N LYS A 57 0.56 -40.32 30.20
CA LYS A 57 0.97 -41.63 29.67
C LYS A 57 2.30 -42.09 30.26
N PHE A 58 3.24 -41.19 30.48
CA PHE A 58 4.50 -41.52 31.13
C PHE A 58 4.28 -42.00 32.57
N PHE A 59 3.45 -41.30 33.35
CA PHE A 59 3.16 -41.65 34.74
C PHE A 59 2.39 -42.98 34.89
N LEU A 60 1.50 -43.28 33.95
CA LEU A 60 0.74 -44.55 33.91
C LEU A 60 1.56 -45.77 33.45
N GLY A 61 2.87 -45.63 33.23
CA GLY A 61 3.74 -46.75 32.85
C GLY A 61 3.52 -47.24 31.41
N SER A 62 3.15 -46.33 30.49
CA SER A 62 2.97 -46.67 29.07
C SER A 62 4.24 -47.26 28.45
N SER A 63 4.08 -48.07 27.40
CA SER A 63 5.23 -48.61 26.67
C SER A 63 6.15 -47.50 26.12
N GLN A 64 7.46 -47.72 26.20
CA GLN A 64 8.48 -46.78 25.69
C GLN A 64 8.25 -46.40 24.21
N TYR A 65 7.69 -47.32 23.42
CA TYR A 65 7.35 -47.08 22.02
C TYR A 65 6.32 -45.94 21.87
N ILE A 66 5.23 -45.97 22.66
CA ILE A 66 4.19 -44.94 22.62
C ILE A 66 4.78 -43.57 23.00
N ILE A 67 5.60 -43.53 24.05
CA ILE A 67 6.27 -42.30 24.50
C ILE A 67 7.14 -41.71 23.37
N LYS A 68 7.93 -42.55 22.69
CA LYS A 68 8.77 -42.10 21.55
C LYS A 68 7.93 -41.50 20.42
N VAL A 69 6.80 -42.11 20.07
CA VAL A 69 5.89 -41.59 19.03
C VAL A 69 5.37 -40.20 19.39
N TYR A 70 4.92 -40.00 20.63
CA TYR A 70 4.43 -38.69 21.09
C TYR A 70 5.54 -37.62 21.09
N ILE A 71 6.76 -37.95 21.52
CA ILE A 71 7.90 -37.02 21.46
C ILE A 71 8.17 -36.62 20.01
N GLN A 72 8.21 -37.58 19.09
CA GLN A 72 8.44 -37.33 17.66
C GLN A 72 7.36 -36.41 17.08
N PHE A 73 6.10 -36.65 17.44
CA PHE A 73 4.96 -35.82 17.03
C PHE A 73 5.08 -34.38 17.56
N LEU A 74 5.42 -34.20 18.84
CA LEU A 74 5.62 -32.87 19.44
C LEU A 74 6.79 -32.11 18.79
N LEU A 75 7.88 -32.80 18.45
CA LEU A 75 8.99 -32.21 17.70
C LEU A 75 8.57 -31.77 16.29
N MET A 76 7.76 -32.58 15.60
CA MET A 76 7.19 -32.21 14.30
C MET A 76 6.29 -30.98 14.42
N LEU A 77 5.41 -30.94 15.41
CA LEU A 77 4.53 -29.80 15.71
C LEU A 77 5.33 -28.53 15.98
N LYS A 78 6.40 -28.61 16.77
CA LYS A 78 7.29 -27.48 17.06
C LYS A 78 7.95 -26.93 15.79
N ARG A 79 8.42 -27.81 14.90
CA ARG A 79 8.96 -27.40 13.59
C ARG A 79 7.90 -26.70 12.74
N PHE A 80 6.66 -27.21 12.73
CA PHE A 80 5.57 -26.60 11.99
C PHE A 80 5.19 -25.21 12.53
N ILE A 81 5.10 -25.05 13.85
CA ILE A 81 4.90 -23.74 14.52
C ILE A 81 6.00 -22.75 14.10
N PHE A 82 7.26 -23.19 14.12
CA PHE A 82 8.38 -22.36 13.70
C PHE A 82 8.26 -21.91 12.22
N GLN A 83 7.88 -22.81 11.31
CA GLN A 83 7.62 -22.46 9.91
C GLN A 83 6.50 -21.42 9.77
N GLN A 84 5.42 -21.53 10.54
CA GLN A 84 4.34 -20.54 10.53
C GLN A 84 4.82 -19.15 10.99
N HIS A 85 5.71 -19.07 11.97
CA HIS A 85 6.33 -17.80 12.37
C HIS A 85 7.20 -17.19 11.26
N ILE A 86 7.95 -18.00 10.51
CA ILE A 86 8.70 -17.51 9.33
C ILE A 86 7.75 -16.89 8.31
N PHE A 87 6.64 -17.57 7.99
CA PHE A 87 5.64 -17.02 7.07
C PHE A 87 5.02 -15.72 7.59
N LEU A 88 4.73 -15.65 8.88
CA LEU A 88 4.19 -14.45 9.51
C LEU A 88 5.15 -13.26 9.34
N ASN A 89 6.43 -13.45 9.68
CA ASN A 89 7.46 -12.42 9.51
C ASN A 89 7.62 -12.00 8.05
N TYR A 90 7.56 -12.97 7.12
CA TYR A 90 7.61 -12.70 5.69
C TYR A 90 6.47 -11.77 5.25
N PHE A 91 5.22 -12.09 5.61
CA PHE A 91 4.06 -11.27 5.24
C PHE A 91 4.08 -9.90 5.93
N GLU A 92 4.52 -9.80 7.18
CA GLU A 92 4.67 -8.51 7.87
C GLU A 92 5.67 -7.60 7.17
N ASN A 93 6.84 -8.15 6.77
CA ASN A 93 7.85 -7.41 6.03
C ASN A 93 7.32 -6.95 4.66
N GLN A 94 6.54 -7.77 3.97
CA GLN A 94 5.88 -7.36 2.73
C GLN A 94 4.90 -6.21 2.95
N VAL A 95 4.10 -6.25 4.02
CA VAL A 95 3.16 -5.17 4.35
C VAL A 95 3.93 -3.88 4.64
N LYS A 96 4.98 -3.93 5.46
CA LYS A 96 5.82 -2.76 5.77
C LYS A 96 6.40 -2.13 4.49
N ASN A 97 7.01 -2.94 3.63
CA ASN A 97 7.60 -2.46 2.37
C ASN A 97 6.55 -1.85 1.43
N ARG A 98 5.37 -2.48 1.33
CA ARG A 98 4.27 -1.98 0.50
C ARG A 98 3.69 -0.67 1.03
N LEU A 99 3.62 -0.48 2.34
CA LEU A 99 3.19 0.79 2.95
C LEU A 99 4.17 1.92 2.63
N LEU A 100 5.48 1.67 2.65
CA LEU A 100 6.49 2.65 2.24
C LEU A 100 6.32 3.05 0.76
N ILE A 101 6.10 2.07 -0.13
CA ILE A 101 5.83 2.33 -1.55
C ILE A 101 4.54 3.13 -1.70
N HIS A 102 3.48 2.77 -0.97
CA HIS A 102 2.20 3.47 -1.01
C HIS A 102 2.36 4.94 -0.60
N HIS A 103 3.11 5.21 0.46
CA HIS A 103 3.41 6.57 0.91
C HIS A 103 4.16 7.38 -0.18
N LYS A 104 5.19 6.80 -0.80
CA LYS A 104 5.92 7.43 -1.91
C LYS A 104 5.01 7.75 -3.10
N LEU A 105 4.12 6.83 -3.48
CA LEU A 105 3.16 7.04 -4.56
C LEU A 105 2.16 8.15 -4.22
N TYR A 106 1.73 8.24 -2.97
CA TYR A 106 0.81 9.27 -2.51
C TYR A 106 1.45 10.66 -2.58
N LEU A 107 2.68 10.81 -2.08
CA LEU A 107 3.45 12.06 -2.21
C LEU A 107 3.61 12.47 -3.68
N LYS A 108 3.96 11.51 -4.56
CA LYS A 108 4.09 11.77 -5.99
C LYS A 108 2.77 12.27 -6.58
N LEU A 109 1.65 11.67 -6.19
CA LEU A 109 0.31 12.08 -6.64
C LEU A 109 -0.04 13.50 -6.19
N GLU A 110 0.32 13.88 -4.97
CA GLU A 110 0.13 15.26 -4.47
C GLU A 110 0.96 16.28 -5.26
N ILE A 111 2.22 15.96 -5.56
CA ILE A 111 3.08 16.82 -6.39
C ILE A 111 2.42 17.05 -7.75
N TRP A 112 1.92 15.99 -8.40
CA TRP A 112 1.22 16.13 -9.68
C TRP A 112 -0.07 16.95 -9.59
N LYS A 113 -0.83 16.83 -8.50
CA LYS A 113 -2.01 17.69 -8.26
C LYS A 113 -1.61 19.17 -8.16
N LYS A 114 -0.56 19.47 -7.40
CA LYS A 114 -0.04 20.85 -7.26
C LYS A 114 0.45 21.41 -8.60
N LEU A 115 1.15 20.60 -9.40
CA LEU A 115 1.61 20.98 -10.73
C LEU A 115 0.46 21.25 -11.70
N GLU A 116 -0.57 20.39 -11.70
CA GLU A 116 -1.78 20.60 -12.52
C GLU A 116 -2.45 21.94 -12.20
N LEU A 117 -2.60 22.25 -10.90
CA LEU A 117 -3.21 23.50 -10.45
C LEU A 117 -2.39 24.71 -10.90
N ARG A 118 -1.06 24.66 -10.77
CA ARG A 118 -0.16 25.71 -11.26
C ARG A 118 -0.30 25.94 -12.76
N ILE A 119 -0.41 24.88 -13.55
CA ILE A 119 -0.55 25.01 -15.01
C ILE A 119 -1.92 25.60 -15.38
N LYS A 120 -3.00 25.17 -14.72
CA LYS A 120 -4.33 25.76 -14.91
C LYS A 120 -4.32 27.26 -14.59
N ASN A 121 -3.72 27.65 -13.46
CA ASN A 121 -3.62 29.06 -13.08
C ASN A 121 -2.81 29.88 -14.09
N ARG A 122 -1.70 29.33 -14.62
CA ARG A 122 -0.91 29.99 -15.67
C ARG A 122 -1.71 30.21 -16.96
N ILE A 123 -2.53 29.24 -17.37
CA ILE A 123 -3.39 29.37 -18.55
C ILE A 123 -4.41 30.51 -18.34
N VAL A 124 -5.04 30.54 -17.15
CA VAL A 124 -5.99 31.61 -16.78
C VAL A 124 -5.31 32.97 -16.78
N GLN A 125 -4.16 33.12 -16.12
CA GLN A 125 -3.40 34.36 -16.09
C GLN A 125 -2.99 34.83 -17.49
N LYS A 126 -2.51 33.92 -18.33
CA LYS A 126 -2.15 34.23 -19.72
C LYS A 126 -3.37 34.73 -20.50
N LYS A 127 -4.54 34.12 -20.31
CA LYS A 127 -5.78 34.56 -20.95
C LYS A 127 -6.19 35.97 -20.50
N ILE A 128 -6.06 36.28 -19.21
CA ILE A 128 -6.36 37.63 -18.69
C ILE A 128 -5.43 38.66 -19.33
N LEU A 129 -4.12 38.37 -19.38
CA LEU A 129 -3.13 39.26 -19.98
C LEU A 129 -3.33 39.44 -21.49
N THR A 130 -3.74 38.40 -22.23
CA THR A 130 -4.06 38.55 -23.66
C THR A 130 -5.29 39.42 -23.87
N ASN A 131 -6.35 39.21 -23.08
CA ASN A 131 -7.56 40.03 -23.18
C ASN A 131 -7.26 41.50 -22.87
N GLN A 132 -6.50 41.79 -21.81
CA GLN A 132 -6.08 43.16 -21.48
C GLN A 132 -5.27 43.82 -22.60
N ARG A 133 -4.40 43.06 -23.28
CA ARG A 133 -3.64 43.56 -24.44
C ARG A 133 -4.56 43.86 -25.61
N GLU A 134 -5.50 42.97 -25.92
CA GLU A 134 -6.50 43.18 -26.98
C GLU A 134 -7.35 44.42 -26.69
N ASP A 135 -7.87 44.57 -25.47
CA ASP A 135 -8.63 45.74 -25.04
C ASP A 135 -7.80 47.03 -25.17
N SER A 136 -6.52 47.00 -24.77
CA SER A 136 -5.63 48.17 -24.88
C SER A 136 -5.39 48.59 -26.33
N LEU A 137 -5.22 47.62 -27.24
CA LEU A 137 -5.05 47.88 -28.68
C LEU A 137 -6.32 48.49 -29.27
N ILE A 138 -7.49 47.98 -28.88
CA ILE A 138 -8.79 48.52 -29.31
C ILE A 138 -8.96 49.96 -28.84
N CYS A 139 -8.73 50.24 -27.55
CA CYS A 139 -8.83 51.58 -26.99
C CYS A 139 -7.85 52.56 -27.64
N SER A 140 -6.60 52.15 -27.88
CA SER A 140 -5.60 52.97 -28.58
C SER A 140 -6.02 53.27 -30.02
N ASN A 141 -6.57 52.28 -30.73
CA ASN A 141 -7.07 52.47 -32.09
C ASN A 141 -8.27 53.43 -32.14
N ILE A 142 -9.21 53.32 -31.20
CA ILE A 142 -10.35 54.24 -31.09
C ILE A 142 -9.87 55.66 -30.81
N TYR A 143 -8.95 55.83 -29.85
CA TYR A 143 -8.37 57.13 -29.52
C TYR A 143 -7.68 57.77 -30.74
N ASN A 144 -6.84 57.00 -31.44
CA ASN A 144 -6.15 57.47 -32.65
C ASN A 144 -7.11 57.83 -33.78
N PHE A 145 -8.22 57.10 -33.92
CA PHE A 145 -9.26 57.42 -34.90
C PHE A 145 -9.97 58.74 -34.55
N LEU A 146 -10.38 58.90 -33.29
CA LEU A 146 -11.08 60.12 -32.82
C LEU A 146 -10.21 61.37 -32.87
N HIS A 147 -8.90 61.25 -32.62
CA HIS A 147 -7.97 62.39 -32.62
C HIS A 147 -7.45 62.76 -34.03
N ARG A 148 -7.68 61.90 -35.04
CA ARG A 148 -7.31 62.19 -36.44
C ARG A 148 -8.44 62.84 -37.25
N ILE A 149 -9.64 62.95 -36.67
CA ILE A 149 -10.77 63.75 -37.17
C ILE A 149 -10.61 65.17 -36.66
#